data_AF-A0A7L0FZN1-F1
#
_entry.id   AF-A0A7L0FZN1-F1
#
_cell.length_a   1.000
_cell.length_b   1.000
_cell.length_c   1.000
_cell.angle_alpha   90.00
_cell.angle_beta   90.00
_cell.angle_gamma   90.00
#
_symmetry.space_group_name_H-M   'P 1'
#
loop_
_entity.id
_entity.type
_entity.pdbx_description
1 polymer ?
#
loop_
_entity_poly.entity_id
_entity_poly.type
_entity_poly.pdbx_seq_one_letter_code
_entity_poly.pdbx_strand_id
1 'polypeptide(L)' 'LRCRARGNPPPRVECARDGETLGIGVPRPVTRAHAGTYRCRATNPLGTAVRNVTVWVHCEWRRGPGGV' A
#
# COMPACT_ATOMS: atom_id res chain seq x y z
N LEU A 1 2.58 -3.71 1.08
CA LEU A 1 2.10 -2.36 1.46
C LEU A 1 1.09 -2.50 2.60
N ARG A 2 1.21 -1.70 3.66
CA ARG A 2 0.23 -1.67 4.76
C ARG A 2 -0.37 -0.27 4.82
N CYS A 3 -1.68 -0.16 4.61
CA CYS A 3 -2.42 1.09 4.79
C CYS A 3 -3.32 0.99 6.02
N ARG A 4 -3.31 2.01 6.88
CA ARG A 4 -4.19 2.11 8.05
C ARG A 4 -4.87 3.47 7.99
N ALA A 5 -6.20 3.47 8.03
CA ALA A 5 -6.99 4.68 8.17
C ALA A 5 -7.67 4.69 9.55
N ARG A 6 -7.85 5.89 10.10
CA ARG A 6 -8.59 6.13 11.33
C ARG A 6 -9.83 6.95 10.99
N GLY A 7 -10.95 6.62 11.59
CA GLY A 7 -12.22 7.33 11.44
C GLY A 7 -13.26 6.68 12.34
N ASN A 8 -14.26 7.46 12.74
CA ASN A 8 -15.44 6.97 13.43
C ASN A 8 -16.68 7.48 12.68
N PRO A 9 -17.50 6.63 12.02
CA PRO A 9 -17.41 5.17 11.94
C PRO A 9 -16.09 4.65 11.32
N PRO A 10 -15.75 3.36 11.49
CA PRO A 10 -14.54 2.78 10.90
C PRO A 10 -14.53 2.93 9.37
N PRO A 11 -13.50 3.58 8.77
CA PRO A 11 -13.45 3.77 7.33
C PRO A 11 -13.07 2.47 6.61
N ARG A 12 -13.66 2.24 5.44
CA ARG A 12 -13.24 1.20 4.50
C ARG A 12 -12.03 1.67 3.72
N VAL A 13 -10.95 0.90 3.75
CA VAL A 13 -9.69 1.23 3.05
C VAL A 13 -9.53 0.36 1.81
N GLU A 14 -9.41 1.02 0.67
CA GLU A 14 -9.20 0.41 -0.64
C GLU A 14 -7.97 1.04 -1.28
N CYS A 15 -6.97 0.23 -1.64
CA CYS A 15 -5.77 0.72 -2.33
C CYS A 15 -5.73 0.13 -3.72
N ALA A 16 -5.55 0.99 -4.71
CA ALA A 16 -5.37 0.60 -6.09
C ALA A 16 -4.03 1.13 -6.60
N ARG A 17 -3.32 0.34 -7.41
CA ARG A 17 -2.17 0.80 -8.19
C ARG A 17 -2.66 1.03 -9.61
N ASP A 18 -2.64 2.29 -10.06
CA ASP A 18 -3.06 2.66 -11.43
C ASP A 18 -4.43 2.11 -11.88
N GLY A 19 -5.35 1.92 -10.92
CA GLY A 19 -6.70 1.37 -11.16
C GLY A 19 -6.86 -0.12 -10.82
N GLU A 20 -5.77 -0.85 -10.57
CA GLU A 20 -5.80 -2.26 -10.15
C GLU A 20 -5.91 -2.38 -8.62
N THR A 21 -7.00 -2.96 -8.13
CA THR A 21 -7.24 -3.15 -6.70
C THR A 21 -6.24 -4.15 -6.11
N LEU A 22 -5.41 -3.70 -5.16
CA LEU A 22 -4.49 -4.58 -4.45
C LEU A 22 -5.13 -5.16 -3.18
N GLY A 23 -4.92 -6.47 -2.98
CA GLY A 23 -5.18 -7.11 -1.69
C GLY A 23 -4.27 -6.51 -0.61
N ILE A 24 -4.81 -5.62 0.22
CA ILE A 24 -4.10 -5.04 1.35
C ILE A 24 -3.99 -6.08 2.47
N GLY A 25 -2.82 -6.18 3.10
CA GLY A 25 -2.64 -6.97 4.32
C GLY A 25 -1.91 -8.30 4.15
N VAL A 26 -1.69 -8.77 2.91
CA VAL A 26 -0.89 -9.97 2.65
C VAL A 26 0.51 -9.57 2.16
N PRO A 27 1.59 -9.95 2.88
CA PRO A 27 2.95 -9.80 2.38
C PRO A 27 3.11 -10.63 1.10
N ARG A 28 3.50 -10.00 -0.01
CA ARG A 28 3.77 -10.68 -1.27
C ARG A 28 5.18 -10.33 -1.75
N PRO A 29 5.86 -11.23 -2.48
CA PRO A 29 7.15 -10.94 -3.09
C PRO A 29 7.04 -9.69 -3.96
N VAL A 30 7.98 -8.76 -3.82
CA VAL A 30 7.99 -7.51 -4.57
C VAL A 30 8.85 -7.68 -5.82
N THR A 31 8.27 -7.48 -7.01
CA THR A 31 9.00 -7.45 -8.29
C THR A 31 9.11 -6.02 -8.78
N ARG A 32 9.97 -5.74 -9.78
CA ARG A 32 10.04 -4.40 -10.39
C ARG A 32 8.71 -3.91 -10.97
N ALA A 33 7.84 -4.84 -11.39
CA ALA A 33 6.48 -4.54 -11.83
C ALA A 33 5.57 -4.02 -10.70
N HIS A 34 5.99 -4.14 -9.44
CA HIS A 34 5.29 -3.54 -8.31
C HIS A 34 5.76 -2.11 -8.00
N ALA A 35 6.76 -1.57 -8.71
CA ALA A 35 7.05 -0.14 -8.65
C ALA A 35 5.89 0.63 -9.30
N GLY A 36 5.52 1.76 -8.73
CA GLY A 36 4.40 2.56 -9.23
C GLY A 36 3.75 3.42 -8.15
N THR A 37 2.70 4.14 -8.52
CA THR A 37 1.95 4.99 -7.60
C THR A 37 0.68 4.28 -7.14
N TYR A 38 0.55 4.18 -5.82
CA TYR A 38 -0.57 3.50 -5.16
C TYR A 38 -1.48 4.57 -4.58
N ARG A 39 -2.75 4.53 -4.97
CA ARG A 39 -3.78 5.41 -4.42
C ARG A 39 -4.62 4.64 -3.43
N CYS A 40 -4.45 4.97 -2.15
CA CYS A 40 -5.26 4.44 -1.06
C CYS A 40 -6.40 5.40 -0.74
N ARG A 41 -7.63 4.90 -0.78
CA ARG A 41 -8.84 5.62 -0.45
C ARG A 41 -9.44 5.03 0.82
N ALA A 42 -9.70 5.89 1.79
CA ALA A 42 -10.39 5.57 3.02
C ALA A 42 -11.76 6.27 3.01
N THR A 43 -12.83 5.50 2.89
CA THR A 43 -14.18 6.02 2.78
C THR A 43 -14.98 5.68 4.03
N ASN A 44 -15.66 6.68 4.58
CA ASN A 44 -16.57 6.58 5.72
C ASN A 44 -17.86 7.36 5.40
N PRO A 45 -19.00 7.15 6.08
CA PRO A 45 -20.21 7.94 5.85
C PRO A 45 -20.01 9.45 6.01
N LEU A 46 -19.02 9.86 6.82
CA LEU A 46 -18.68 11.28 7.03
C LEU A 46 -17.81 11.89 5.92
N GLY A 47 -17.22 11.07 5.05
CA GLY A 47 -16.35 11.57 4.00
C GLY A 47 -15.30 10.58 3.52
N THR A 48 -14.44 11.06 2.62
CA THR A 48 -13.43 10.25 1.95
C THR A 48 -12.06 10.90 2.06
N ALA A 49 -11.06 10.15 2.51
CA ALA A 49 -9.66 10.55 2.49
C ALA A 49 -8.90 9.75 1.43
N VAL A 50 -8.03 10.41 0.67
CA VAL A 50 -7.21 9.78 -0.37
C VAL A 50 -5.74 10.06 -0.11
N ARG A 51 -4.88 9.04 -0.25
CA ARG A 51 -3.43 9.16 -0.12
C ARG A 51 -2.73 8.45 -1.28
N ASN A 52 -1.86 9.19 -1.95
CA ASN A 52 -0.98 8.65 -2.98
C ASN A 52 0.36 8.24 -2.33
N VAL A 53 0.81 7.03 -2.62
CA VAL A 53 2.05 6.43 -2.11
C VAL A 53 2.84 5.92 -3.30
N THR A 54 3.99 6.52 -3.58
CA THR A 54 4.87 6.06 -4.65
C THR A 54 5.82 5.01 -4.09
N VAL A 55 5.81 3.82 -4.68
CA VAL A 55 6.72 2.73 -4.33
C VAL A 55 7.77 2.60 -5.42
N TRP A 56 9.02 2.69 -5.01
CA TRP A 56 10.17 2.47 -5.87
C TRP A 56 10.76 1.10 -5.53
N VAL A 57 10.97 0.27 -6.55
CA VAL A 57 11.65 -1.02 -6.40
C VAL A 57 13.05 -0.87 -6.96
N HIS A 58 14.04 -0.92 -6.07
CA HIS A 58 15.44 -0.85 -6.46
C HIS A 58 16.01 -2.25 -6.67
N CYS A 59 17.00 -2.32 -7.56
CA CYS A 59 17.55 -3.55 -8.09
C CYS A 59 18.63 -4.15 -7.18
N GLU A 60 18.37 -4.29 -5.88
CA GLU A 60 19.08 -5.21 -4.97
C GLU A 60 18.50 -5.05 -3.56
N TRP A 61 17.78 -6.07 -3.09
CA TRP A 61 17.76 -6.37 -1.65
C TRP A 61 18.63 -7.59 -1.47
N ARG A 62 19.95 -7.39 -1.39
CA ARG A 62 20.76 -8.36 -0.66
C ARG A 62 20.25 -8.29 0.77
N ARG A 63 19.53 -9.32 1.23
CA ARG A 63 19.46 -9.59 2.67
C ARG A 63 20.92 -9.61 3.13
N GLY A 64 21.37 -8.55 3.78
CA GLY A 64 22.66 -8.58 4.45
C GLY A 64 22.65 -9.74 5.44
N PRO A 65 23.69 -10.59 5.48
CA PRO A 65 23.87 -11.55 6.56
C PRO A 65 24.21 -10.73 7.82
N GLY A 66 23.20 -10.48 8.64
CA GLY A 66 23.31 -9.74 9.90
C GLY A 66 22.42 -10.37 10.96
N GLY A 67 22.46 -11.70 11.04
CA GLY A 67 22.22 -12.37 12.31
C GLY A 67 23.49 -12.20 13.13
N VAL A 68 23.44 -11.27 14.08
CA VAL A 68 24.36 -11.25 15.23
C VAL A 68 23.63 -11.87 16.42
#